data_AF-A0AAN5BXB4-F1
#
_entry.id   AF-A0AAN5BXB4-F1
#
_cell.length_a   1.000
_cell.length_b   1.000
_cell.length_c   1.000
_cell.angle_alpha   90.00
_cell.angle_beta   90.00
_cell.angle_gamma   90.00
#
_symmetry.space_group_name_H-M   'P 1'
#
loop_
_entity.id
_entity.type
_entity.pdbx_description
1 polymer ?
#
loop_
_entity_poly.entity_id
_entity_poly.type
_entity_poly.pdbx_seq_one_letter_code
_entity_poly.pdbx_strand_id
1 'polypeptide(L)'
;MAQYQLITTTPDDYKTAPYIRPFLLFWLSYLFIEAISLAAGIFSMTGTRDLLYKVMWTFVFCPLGMGGTMGDLINSFIVDHYYEKKAAHFTGILTLLVPSTCQYLCYNLDRHLGWFGASDHPIWFHWRYPALWVIGYMNGLLLFTDEEQARLARMKL
;
A
#
# COMPACT_ATOMS: atom_id res chain seq x y z
N MET A 1 0.35 -28.26 -16.66
CA MET A 1 -0.11 -28.12 -15.26
C MET A 1 0.70 -26.99 -14.65
N ALA A 2 0.06 -25.89 -14.28
CA ALA A 2 0.76 -24.76 -13.67
C ALA A 2 1.35 -25.22 -12.35
N GLN A 3 2.67 -25.19 -12.26
CA GLN A 3 3.41 -25.50 -11.04
C GLN A 3 3.20 -24.32 -10.10
N TYR A 4 2.29 -24.46 -9.14
CA TYR A 4 2.03 -23.45 -8.12
C TYR A 4 3.30 -23.27 -7.29
N GLN A 5 3.97 -22.14 -7.49
CA GLN A 5 5.16 -21.79 -6.75
C GLN A 5 4.68 -21.14 -5.45
N LEU A 6 4.68 -21.94 -4.37
CA LEU A 6 4.57 -21.42 -3.02
C LEU A 6 5.57 -20.27 -2.90
N ILE A 7 5.10 -19.11 -2.43
CA ILE A 7 5.97 -18.04 -1.93
C ILE A 7 7.08 -18.73 -1.16
N THR A 8 8.32 -18.62 -1.66
CA THR A 8 9.44 -19.48 -1.27
C THR A 8 9.51 -19.58 0.25
N THR A 9 9.07 -20.72 0.77
CA THR A 9 8.97 -21.01 2.19
C THR A 9 10.08 -22.02 2.45
N THR A 10 11.16 -21.55 3.06
CA THR A 10 12.10 -22.48 3.68
C THR A 10 11.41 -23.19 4.84
N PRO A 11 11.85 -24.39 5.28
CA PRO A 11 11.20 -25.11 6.36
C PRO A 11 11.11 -24.37 7.71
N ASP A 12 11.79 -23.24 7.86
CA ASP A 12 11.69 -22.34 9.01
C ASP A 12 10.68 -21.18 8.80
N ASP A 13 10.28 -20.88 7.56
CA ASP A 13 9.34 -19.79 7.20
C ASP A 13 7.88 -20.11 7.54
N TYR A 14 7.54 -21.34 7.91
CA TYR A 14 6.17 -21.69 8.35
C TYR A 14 5.69 -20.84 9.54
N LYS A 15 6.59 -20.15 10.25
CA LYS A 15 6.28 -19.27 11.39
C LYS A 15 5.74 -17.90 10.96
N THR A 16 6.01 -17.44 9.74
CA THR A 16 5.50 -16.19 9.18
C THR A 16 4.54 -16.57 8.05
N ALA A 17 3.24 -16.66 8.38
CA ALA A 17 2.21 -17.13 7.46
C ALA A 17 2.36 -16.47 6.06
N PRO A 18 2.44 -17.21 4.95
CA PRO A 18 2.70 -16.65 3.61
C PRO A 18 1.69 -15.55 3.23
N TYR A 19 0.49 -15.60 3.81
CA TYR A 19 -0.60 -14.65 3.65
C TYR A 19 -0.42 -13.32 4.44
N ILE A 20 0.54 -13.23 5.37
CA ILE A 20 0.86 -11.97 6.08
C ILE A 20 1.77 -11.06 5.23
N ARG A 21 2.56 -11.63 4.32
CA ARG A 21 3.54 -10.88 3.52
C ARG A 21 2.89 -9.80 2.65
N PRO A 22 1.80 -10.07 1.92
CA PRO A 22 1.11 -9.03 1.16
C PRO A 22 0.62 -7.90 2.06
N PHE A 23 0.02 -8.22 3.20
CA PHE A 23 -0.41 -7.21 4.18
C PHE A 23 0.75 -6.32 4.64
N LEU A 24 1.87 -6.92 5.08
CA LEU A 24 3.00 -6.17 5.60
C LEU A 24 3.63 -5.26 4.55
N LEU A 25 3.82 -5.74 3.32
CA LEU A 25 4.40 -4.92 2.25
C LEU A 25 3.51 -3.74 1.91
N PHE A 26 2.21 -3.96 1.73
CA PHE A 26 1.28 -2.87 1.44
C PHE A 26 1.14 -1.91 2.62
N TRP A 27 1.07 -2.42 3.84
CA TRP A 27 1.02 -1.60 5.05
C TRP A 27 2.26 -0.69 5.17
N LEU A 28 3.48 -1.24 5.03
CA LEU A 28 4.72 -0.45 5.05
C LEU A 28 4.76 0.59 3.93
N SER A 29 4.36 0.20 2.71
CA SER A 29 4.34 1.10 1.56
C SER A 29 3.42 2.29 1.80
N TYR A 30 2.21 2.04 2.30
CA TYR A 30 1.24 3.10 2.57
C TYR A 30 1.63 3.94 3.77
N LEU A 31 2.19 3.33 4.82
CA LEU A 31 2.71 4.05 5.97
C LEU A 31 3.76 5.07 5.54
N PHE A 32 4.65 4.70 4.62
CA PHE A 32 5.67 5.59 4.09
C PHE A 32 5.08 6.77 3.31
N ILE A 33 4.11 6.54 2.42
CA ILE A 33 3.43 7.62 1.67
C ILE A 33 2.67 8.56 2.63
N GLU A 34 1.97 7.98 3.60
CA GLU A 34 1.18 8.75 4.57
C GLU A 34 2.10 9.56 5.50
N ALA A 35 3.28 9.04 5.85
CA ALA A 35 4.29 9.79 6.59
C ALA A 35 4.79 11.01 5.81
N ILE A 36 5.09 10.85 4.51
CA ILE A 36 5.46 11.97 3.62
C ILE A 36 4.33 12.99 3.54
N SER A 37 3.09 12.50 3.48
CA SER A 37 1.91 13.34 3.37
C SER A 37 1.62 14.12 4.64
N LEU A 38 1.83 13.50 5.81
CA LEU A 38 1.77 14.15 7.10
C LEU A 38 2.84 15.25 7.18
N ALA A 39 4.07 14.95 6.79
CA ALA A 39 5.16 15.92 6.78
C ALA A 39 4.83 17.11 5.87
N ALA A 40 4.36 16.87 4.65
CA ALA A 40 3.93 17.93 3.74
C ALA A 40 2.77 18.76 4.31
N GLY A 41 1.79 18.10 4.94
CA GLY A 41 0.66 18.76 5.61
C GLY A 41 1.10 19.68 6.75
N ILE A 42 2.10 19.26 7.54
CA ILE A 42 2.62 20.04 8.68
C ILE A 42 3.54 21.17 8.21
N PHE A 43 4.50 20.90 7.34
CA PHE A 43 5.55 21.87 7.01
C PHE A 43 5.15 22.87 5.92
N SER A 44 4.31 22.46 4.97
CA SER A 44 4.03 23.27 3.77
C SER A 44 2.60 23.77 3.65
N MET A 45 1.65 23.21 4.42
CA MET A 45 0.21 23.46 4.22
C MET A 45 -0.42 24.03 5.49
N THR A 46 -1.10 23.20 6.26
CA THR A 46 -2.01 23.62 7.34
C THR A 46 -1.35 23.67 8.73
N GLY A 47 -0.05 23.42 8.81
CA GLY A 47 0.70 23.50 10.06
C GLY A 47 0.35 22.41 11.07
N THR A 48 0.54 22.72 12.35
CA THR A 48 0.27 21.82 13.48
C THR A 48 -1.18 21.84 13.97
N ARG A 49 -2.09 22.51 13.25
CA ARG A 49 -3.54 22.47 13.57
C ARG A 49 -4.02 21.01 13.55
N ASP A 50 -4.81 20.60 14.53
CA ASP A 50 -5.38 19.24 14.60
C ASP A 50 -4.35 18.10 14.52
N LEU A 51 -3.12 18.34 15.00
CA LEU A 51 -1.99 17.42 14.84
C LEU A 51 -2.28 16.00 15.33
N LEU A 52 -2.96 15.86 16.48
CA LEU A 52 -3.32 14.54 17.01
C LEU A 52 -4.19 13.76 16.01
N TYR A 53 -5.19 14.41 15.41
CA TYR A 53 -6.06 13.79 14.42
C TYR A 53 -5.33 13.45 13.14
N LYS A 54 -4.44 14.34 12.67
CA LYS A 54 -3.58 14.06 11.50
C LYS A 54 -2.72 12.82 11.73
N VAL A 55 -2.04 12.75 12.86
CA VAL A 55 -1.16 11.64 13.25
C VAL A 55 -1.93 10.33 13.34
N MET A 56 -3.08 10.33 14.03
CA MET A 56 -3.93 9.13 14.11
C MET A 56 -4.44 8.70 12.73
N TRP A 57 -4.86 9.65 11.89
CA TRP A 57 -5.32 9.38 10.54
C TRP A 57 -4.22 8.75 9.68
N THR A 58 -3.02 9.33 9.65
CA THR A 58 -1.95 8.93 8.73
C THR A 58 -1.15 7.72 9.21
N PHE A 59 -0.99 7.50 10.52
CA PHE A 59 -0.19 6.38 11.03
C PHE A 59 -1.00 5.17 11.47
N VAL A 60 -2.27 5.36 11.82
CA VAL A 60 -3.12 4.27 12.31
C VAL A 60 -4.16 3.92 11.25
N PHE A 61 -5.12 4.81 10.99
CA PHE A 61 -6.30 4.45 10.22
C PHE A 61 -6.02 4.19 8.73
N CYS A 62 -5.35 5.12 8.04
CA CYS A 62 -5.04 4.98 6.62
C CYS A 62 -4.19 3.74 6.30
N PRO A 63 -2.98 3.57 6.88
CA PRO A 63 -2.10 2.48 6.49
C PRO A 63 -2.67 1.12 6.91
N LEU A 64 -3.34 1.01 8.06
CA LEU A 64 -4.01 -0.23 8.45
C LEU A 64 -5.19 -0.55 7.53
N GLY A 65 -6.03 0.43 7.21
CA GLY A 65 -7.20 0.23 6.35
C GLY A 65 -6.80 -0.15 4.92
N MET A 66 -5.91 0.64 4.30
CA MET A 66 -5.45 0.38 2.94
C MET A 66 -4.57 -0.88 2.86
N GLY A 67 -3.65 -1.07 3.81
CA GLY A 67 -2.78 -2.24 3.88
C GLY A 67 -3.56 -3.53 4.12
N GLY A 68 -4.53 -3.49 5.04
CA GLY A 68 -5.46 -4.59 5.32
C GLY A 68 -6.27 -4.97 4.09
N THR A 69 -6.92 -3.99 3.46
CA THR A 69 -7.74 -4.21 2.27
C THR A 69 -6.92 -4.81 1.13
N MET A 70 -5.75 -4.24 0.83
CA MET A 70 -4.90 -4.76 -0.24
C MET A 70 -4.30 -6.12 0.11
N GLY A 71 -3.83 -6.33 1.33
CA GLY A 71 -3.33 -7.64 1.76
C GLY A 71 -4.37 -8.74 1.54
N ASP A 72 -5.62 -8.50 1.94
CA ASP A 72 -6.71 -9.45 1.81
C ASP A 72 -7.14 -9.68 0.35
N LEU A 73 -7.24 -8.61 -0.46
CA LEU A 73 -7.55 -8.72 -1.88
C LEU A 73 -6.48 -9.49 -2.65
N ILE A 74 -5.20 -9.24 -2.36
CA ILE A 74 -4.09 -9.92 -3.01
C ILE A 74 -4.07 -11.39 -2.62
N ASN A 75 -4.29 -11.71 -1.34
CA ASN A 75 -4.44 -13.09 -0.88
C ASN A 75 -5.61 -13.81 -1.54
N SER A 76 -6.75 -13.13 -1.72
CA SER A 76 -7.97 -13.74 -2.23
C SER A 76 -7.97 -13.93 -3.76
N PHE A 77 -7.42 -12.96 -4.51
CA PHE A 77 -7.53 -12.92 -5.97
C PHE A 77 -6.24 -13.23 -6.72
N ILE A 78 -5.07 -13.10 -6.09
CA ILE A 78 -3.78 -13.20 -6.79
C ILE A 78 -2.93 -14.35 -6.27
N VAL A 79 -2.75 -14.43 -4.95
CA VAL A 79 -2.02 -15.53 -4.32
C VAL A 79 -2.65 -16.85 -4.75
N ASP A 80 -1.80 -17.81 -5.10
CA ASP A 80 -2.16 -19.13 -5.64
C ASP A 80 -2.91 -19.13 -6.99
N HIS A 81 -3.17 -17.98 -7.63
CA HIS A 81 -3.91 -17.91 -8.90
C HIS A 81 -3.06 -17.37 -10.06
N TYR A 82 -2.17 -16.43 -9.78
CA TYR A 82 -1.31 -15.77 -10.77
C TYR A 82 0.14 -15.70 -10.28
N TYR A 83 1.08 -15.69 -11.22
CA TYR A 83 2.50 -15.54 -10.91
C TYR A 83 3.22 -14.66 -11.95
N GLU A 84 4.48 -14.32 -11.67
CA GLU A 84 5.35 -13.49 -12.50
C GLU A 84 4.79 -12.09 -12.78
N LYS A 85 5.22 -11.48 -13.89
CA LYS A 85 4.82 -10.12 -14.30
C LYS A 85 3.30 -9.96 -14.46
N LYS A 86 2.57 -11.04 -14.75
CA LYS A 86 1.09 -11.00 -14.85
C LYS A 86 0.47 -10.69 -13.49
N ALA A 87 0.92 -11.36 -12.43
CA ALA A 87 0.49 -11.06 -11.07
C ALA A 87 0.88 -9.65 -10.64
N ALA A 88 2.08 -9.18 -11.03
CA ALA A 88 2.52 -7.82 -10.74
C ALA A 88 1.64 -6.74 -11.40
N HIS A 89 1.30 -6.91 -12.68
CA HIS A 89 0.37 -6.02 -13.36
C HIS A 89 -1.02 -6.05 -12.73
N PHE A 90 -1.53 -7.23 -12.38
CA PHE A 90 -2.84 -7.33 -11.75
C PHE A 90 -2.87 -6.67 -10.37
N THR A 91 -1.79 -6.84 -9.59
CA THR A 91 -1.57 -6.14 -8.33
C THR A 91 -1.57 -4.62 -8.51
N GLY A 92 -0.85 -4.12 -9.53
CA GLY A 92 -0.83 -2.69 -9.87
C GLY A 92 -2.21 -2.14 -10.26
N ILE A 93 -2.98 -2.89 -11.03
CA ILE A 93 -4.36 -2.52 -11.41
C ILE A 93 -5.28 -2.49 -10.18
N LEU A 94 -5.26 -3.54 -9.34
CA LEU A 94 -6.03 -3.60 -8.09
C LEU A 94 -5.69 -2.43 -7.17
N THR A 95 -4.40 -2.11 -7.06
CA THR A 95 -3.91 -0.97 -6.26
C THR A 95 -4.36 0.37 -6.84
N LEU A 96 -4.41 0.50 -8.17
CA LEU A 96 -4.94 1.69 -8.81
C LEU A 96 -6.46 1.79 -8.74
N LEU A 97 -7.20 0.70 -8.61
CA LEU A 97 -8.67 0.77 -8.52
C LEU A 97 -9.12 1.01 -7.09
N VAL A 98 -8.67 0.19 -6.15
CA VAL A 98 -9.22 0.16 -4.79
C VAL A 98 -8.68 1.32 -3.95
N PRO A 99 -7.37 1.43 -3.67
CA PRO A 99 -6.78 2.58 -2.98
C PRO A 99 -7.11 3.94 -3.60
N SER A 100 -7.36 4.04 -4.90
CA SER A 100 -7.79 5.28 -5.55
C SER A 100 -9.16 5.77 -5.09
N THR A 101 -10.09 4.85 -4.82
CA THR A 101 -11.38 5.22 -4.19
C THR A 101 -11.16 5.71 -2.77
N CYS A 102 -10.26 5.08 -2.02
CA CYS A 102 -9.88 5.50 -0.67
C CYS A 102 -9.21 6.89 -0.68
N GLN A 103 -8.35 7.15 -1.67
CA GLN A 103 -7.70 8.43 -1.89
C GLN A 103 -8.71 9.54 -2.24
N TYR A 104 -9.70 9.22 -3.08
CA TYR A 104 -10.76 10.16 -3.42
C TYR A 104 -11.64 10.47 -2.20
N LEU A 105 -11.94 9.47 -1.38
CA LEU A 105 -12.65 9.66 -0.11
C LEU A 105 -11.84 10.56 0.83
N CYS A 106 -10.54 10.32 0.99
CA CYS A 106 -9.67 11.16 1.82
C CYS A 106 -9.60 12.60 1.31
N TYR A 107 -9.53 12.80 0.00
CA TYR A 107 -9.58 14.13 -0.61
C TYR A 107 -10.87 14.87 -0.25
N ASN A 108 -12.03 14.23 -0.43
CA ASN A 108 -13.32 14.88 -0.12
C ASN A 108 -13.47 15.14 1.39
N LEU A 109 -13.10 14.19 2.24
CA LEU A 109 -13.14 14.36 3.68
C LEU A 109 -12.24 15.52 4.12
N ASP A 110 -11.03 15.61 3.56
CA ASP A 110 -10.11 16.69 3.88
C ASP A 110 -10.60 18.06 3.38
N ARG A 111 -11.39 18.13 2.31
CA ARG A 111 -12.04 19.41 1.92
C ARG A 111 -13.03 19.91 2.96
N HIS A 112 -13.61 19.03 3.77
CA HIS A 112 -14.50 19.39 4.87
C HIS A 112 -13.75 19.66 6.18
N LEU A 113 -12.72 18.86 6.47
CA LEU A 113 -11.95 18.96 7.73
C LEU A 113 -10.84 20.03 7.67
N GLY A 114 -10.25 20.23 6.49
CA GLY A 114 -9.13 21.15 6.25
C GLY A 114 -7.85 20.73 6.97
N TRP A 115 -7.57 19.43 7.09
CA TRP A 115 -6.38 18.95 7.80
C TRP A 115 -5.14 18.95 6.92
N PHE A 116 -5.23 18.64 5.63
CA PHE A 116 -4.08 18.41 4.77
C PHE A 116 -4.07 19.32 3.53
N GLY A 117 -4.91 20.35 3.51
CA GLY A 117 -4.88 21.39 2.48
C GLY A 117 -5.50 20.97 1.15
N ALA A 118 -6.43 20.01 1.13
CA ALA A 118 -7.10 19.55 -0.09
C ALA A 118 -7.79 20.67 -0.88
N SER A 119 -8.35 21.67 -0.19
CA SER A 119 -9.00 22.82 -0.83
C SER A 119 -8.01 23.77 -1.51
N ASP A 120 -6.83 23.96 -0.94
CA ASP A 120 -5.83 24.91 -1.41
C ASP A 120 -4.84 24.27 -2.41
N HIS A 121 -4.56 22.97 -2.23
CA HIS A 121 -3.59 22.21 -3.01
C HIS A 121 -4.18 20.87 -3.53
N PRO A 122 -5.23 20.90 -4.36
CA PRO A 122 -5.91 19.66 -4.81
C PRO A 122 -4.99 18.72 -5.59
N ILE A 123 -4.03 19.25 -6.35
CA ILE A 123 -3.05 18.46 -7.10
C ILE A 123 -2.21 17.57 -6.17
N TRP A 124 -1.97 18.01 -4.92
CA TRP A 124 -1.26 17.22 -3.91
C TRP A 124 -1.99 15.91 -3.53
N PHE A 125 -3.30 15.83 -3.75
CA PHE A 125 -4.05 14.59 -3.54
C PHE A 125 -4.08 13.73 -4.80
N HIS A 126 -4.07 14.37 -5.98
CA HIS A 126 -4.19 13.67 -7.27
C HIS A 126 -2.87 13.12 -7.83
N TRP A 127 -1.69 13.62 -7.44
CA TRP A 127 -0.44 12.99 -7.88
C TRP A 127 -0.26 11.57 -7.30
N ARG A 128 -0.98 11.24 -6.23
CA ARG A 128 -0.92 9.93 -5.58
C ARG A 128 -1.51 8.82 -6.44
N TYR A 129 -2.41 9.10 -7.39
CA TYR A 129 -2.98 8.07 -8.28
C TYR A 129 -1.89 7.34 -9.09
N PRO A 130 -0.99 8.04 -9.82
CA PRO A 130 0.19 7.42 -10.42
C PRO A 130 1.07 6.67 -9.42
N ALA A 131 1.31 7.25 -8.23
CA ALA A 131 2.16 6.62 -7.22
C ALA A 131 1.57 5.30 -6.70
N LEU A 132 0.26 5.22 -6.51
CA LEU A 132 -0.45 4.02 -6.09
C LEU A 132 -0.26 2.89 -7.12
N TRP A 133 -0.39 3.18 -8.42
CA TRP A 133 -0.14 2.17 -9.45
C TRP A 133 1.30 1.65 -9.41
N VAL A 134 2.29 2.55 -9.31
CA VAL A 134 3.72 2.18 -9.25
C VAL A 134 3.97 1.29 -8.04
N ILE A 135 3.46 1.67 -6.87
CA ILE A 135 3.66 0.92 -5.62
C ILE A 135 2.99 -0.45 -5.71
N GLY A 136 1.78 -0.53 -6.26
CA GLY A 136 1.12 -1.81 -6.51
C GLY A 136 1.93 -2.72 -7.42
N TYR A 137 2.44 -2.18 -8.53
CA TYR A 137 3.26 -2.96 -9.46
C TYR A 137 4.58 -3.42 -8.82
N MET A 138 5.28 -2.55 -8.10
CA MET A 138 6.53 -2.87 -7.40
C MET A 138 6.32 -3.91 -6.31
N ASN A 139 5.28 -3.77 -5.48
CA ASN A 139 4.92 -4.77 -4.47
C ASN A 139 4.53 -6.10 -5.12
N GLY A 140 3.85 -6.06 -6.27
CA GLY A 140 3.54 -7.24 -7.05
C GLY A 140 4.78 -7.94 -7.60
N LEU A 141 5.79 -7.20 -8.09
CA LEU A 141 7.06 -7.79 -8.49
C LEU A 141 7.76 -8.46 -7.31
N LEU A 142 7.80 -7.78 -6.16
CA LEU A 142 8.37 -8.30 -4.92
C LEU A 142 7.70 -9.60 -4.47
N LEU A 143 6.36 -9.66 -4.54
CA LEU A 143 5.58 -10.80 -4.08
C LEU A 143 5.53 -11.98 -5.05
N PHE A 144 5.66 -11.75 -6.36
CA PHE A 144 5.31 -12.76 -7.38
C PHE A 144 6.42 -13.05 -8.39
N THR A 145 7.66 -12.62 -8.15
CA THR A 145 8.82 -12.98 -8.97
C THR A 145 9.92 -13.61 -8.12
N ASP A 146 10.59 -14.64 -8.66
CA ASP A 146 11.57 -15.45 -7.93
C ASP A 146 12.76 -14.62 -7.42
N GLU A 147 13.29 -13.75 -8.26
CA GLU A 147 14.44 -12.90 -7.93
C GLU A 147 14.13 -11.96 -6.75
N GLU A 148 12.95 -11.34 -6.77
CA GLU A 148 12.56 -10.38 -5.75
C GLU A 148 12.03 -11.04 -4.48
N GLN A 149 11.38 -12.21 -4.57
CA GLN A 149 11.06 -13.00 -3.37
C GLN A 149 12.34 -13.42 -2.63
N ALA A 150 13.38 -13.83 -3.35
CA ALA A 150 14.66 -14.15 -2.73
C ALA A 150 15.28 -12.92 -2.04
N ARG A 151 15.04 -11.71 -2.56
CA ARG A 151 15.45 -10.45 -1.93
C ARG A 151 14.63 -10.13 -0.69
N LEU A 152 13.31 -10.30 -0.72
CA LEU A 152 12.44 -10.15 0.45
C LEU A 152 12.86 -11.10 1.58
N ALA A 153 13.11 -12.37 1.26
CA ALA A 153 13.57 -13.36 2.22
C ALA A 153 14.89 -12.95 2.90
N ARG A 154 15.84 -12.35 2.15
CA ARG A 154 17.07 -11.76 2.73
C ARG A 154 16.79 -10.59 3.68
N MET A 155 15.71 -9.85 3.45
CA MET A 155 15.26 -8.77 4.31
C MET A 155 14.43 -9.25 5.51
N LYS A 156 14.22 -10.57 5.66
CA LYS A 156 13.35 -11.19 6.68
C LYS A 156 11.90 -10.68 6.64
N LEU A 157 11.42 -10.37 5.43
CA LEU A 157 10.04 -10.00 5.12
C LEU A 157 9.40 -11.08 4.25
#